data_AF-A0A536LDH2-F1
#
_entry.id   AF-A0A536LDH2-F1
#
_cell.length_a   1.000
_cell.length_b   1.000
_cell.length_c   1.000
_cell.angle_alpha   90.00
_cell.angle_beta   90.00
_cell.angle_gamma   90.00
#
_symmetry.space_group_name_H-M   'P 1'
#
loop_
_entity.id
_entity.type
_entity.pdbx_description
1 polymer ?
#
loop_
_entity_poly.entity_id
_entity_poly.type
_entity_poly.pdbx_seq_one_letter_code
_entity_poly.pdbx_strand_id
1 'polypeptide(L)'
;MTDALGEVWRVRRLAVDATGLGETLARLLARRLGDSVVRPVRFTAESKSKLGYGLLAAVNGGRLKLYAADGSSEYAQFQREIEFARVHFRPNQQMNFFVQAADGHNDYLMSAALAVEAANDIETRPRIARGHMAEE
;
A
#
# COMPACT_ATOMS: atom_id res chain seq x y z
N MET A 1 -12.23 -12.07 0.67
CA MET A 1 -11.35 -10.88 0.54
C MET A 1 -12.08 -9.59 0.88
N THR A 2 -13.20 -9.26 0.23
CA THR A 2 -14.00 -8.06 0.56
C THR A 2 -14.43 -8.02 2.02
N ASP A 3 -14.84 -9.16 2.58
CA ASP A 3 -15.32 -9.22 3.97
C ASP A 3 -14.17 -9.07 4.96
N ALA A 4 -12.99 -9.58 4.64
CA ALA A 4 -11.79 -9.35 5.45
C ALA A 4 -11.41 -7.87 5.45
N LEU A 5 -11.44 -7.20 4.28
CA LEU A 5 -11.10 -5.78 4.16
C LEU A 5 -12.15 -4.86 4.81
N GLY A 6 -13.44 -5.18 4.62
CA GLY A 6 -14.56 -4.36 5.09
C GLY A 6 -14.95 -4.64 6.54
N GLU A 7 -15.13 -5.90 6.91
CA GLU A 7 -15.73 -6.28 8.20
C GLU A 7 -14.68 -6.57 9.27
N VAL A 8 -13.62 -7.31 8.91
CA VAL A 8 -12.59 -7.72 9.86
C VAL A 8 -11.59 -6.60 10.12
N TRP A 9 -10.97 -6.07 9.06
CA TRP A 9 -9.95 -5.03 9.17
C TRP A 9 -10.52 -3.61 9.15
N ARG A 10 -11.72 -3.42 8.58
CA ARG A 10 -12.38 -2.12 8.45
C ARG A 10 -11.46 -1.07 7.83
N VAL A 11 -10.86 -1.43 6.70
CA VAL A 11 -9.87 -0.62 6.00
C VAL A 11 -10.47 0.74 5.65
N ARG A 12 -9.81 1.81 6.10
CA ARG A 12 -10.25 3.19 5.83
C ARG A 12 -9.96 3.64 4.41
N ARG A 13 -8.83 3.22 3.85
CA ARG A 13 -8.39 3.54 2.49
C ARG A 13 -7.63 2.36 1.90
N LEU A 14 -7.89 2.08 0.64
CA LEU A 14 -7.32 0.96 -0.09
C LEU A 14 -6.84 1.45 -1.46
N ALA A 15 -5.54 1.46 -1.69
CA ALA A 15 -4.99 1.65 -3.02
C ALA A 15 -4.86 0.29 -3.72
N VAL A 16 -5.32 0.21 -4.98
CA VAL A 16 -5.30 -1.02 -5.77
C VAL A 16 -4.65 -0.72 -7.10
N ASP A 17 -3.72 -1.57 -7.55
CA ASP A 17 -3.24 -1.50 -8.93
C ASP A 17 -4.42 -1.74 -9.89
N ALA A 18 -4.74 -0.72 -10.68
CA ALA A 18 -5.80 -0.71 -11.66
C ALA A 18 -5.25 -0.80 -13.10
N THR A 19 -4.07 -1.41 -13.26
CA THR A 19 -3.45 -1.66 -14.56
C THR A 19 -3.93 -2.98 -15.14
N GLY A 20 -4.43 -2.97 -16.39
CA GLY A 20 -4.91 -4.17 -17.08
C GLY A 20 -6.06 -4.86 -16.32
N LEU A 21 -5.85 -6.11 -15.91
CA LEU A 21 -6.84 -6.92 -15.19
C LEU A 21 -7.24 -6.32 -13.82
N GLY A 22 -6.38 -5.51 -13.22
CA GLY A 22 -6.64 -4.86 -11.93
C GLY A 22 -7.81 -3.87 -11.96
N GLU A 23 -8.18 -3.37 -13.14
CA GLU A 23 -9.30 -2.44 -13.32
C GLU A 23 -10.63 -3.03 -12.82
N THR A 24 -10.91 -4.28 -13.21
CA THR A 24 -12.14 -4.97 -12.83
C THR A 24 -12.18 -5.22 -11.33
N LEU A 25 -11.03 -5.58 -10.74
CA LEU A 25 -10.92 -5.79 -9.31
C LEU A 25 -11.13 -4.49 -8.52
N ALA A 26 -10.51 -3.38 -8.95
CA ALA A 26 -10.70 -2.07 -8.32
C ALA A 26 -12.17 -1.65 -8.33
N ARG A 27 -12.88 -1.86 -9.46
CA ARG A 27 -14.33 -1.58 -9.56
C ARG A 27 -15.18 -2.46 -8.66
N LEU A 28 -14.86 -3.75 -8.55
CA LEU A 28 -15.56 -4.67 -7.65
C LEU A 28 -15.38 -4.25 -6.19
N LEU A 29 -14.15 -3.93 -5.79
CA LEU A 29 -13.83 -3.47 -4.45
C LEU A 29 -14.53 -2.15 -4.13
N ALA A 30 -14.54 -1.20 -5.06
CA ALA A 30 -15.21 0.09 -4.87
C ALA A 30 -16.73 -0.08 -4.69
N ARG A 31 -17.36 -0.99 -5.45
CA ARG A 31 -18.79 -1.32 -5.27
C ARG A 31 -19.10 -1.93 -3.89
N ARG A 32 -18.14 -2.59 -3.25
CA ARG A 32 -18.34 -3.28 -1.96
C ARG A 32 -17.91 -2.44 -0.76
N LEU A 33 -16.82 -1.69 -0.88
CA LEU A 33 -16.21 -0.91 0.21
C LEU A 33 -16.51 0.60 0.12
N GLY A 34 -17.00 1.07 -1.03
CA GLY A 34 -17.29 2.47 -1.33
C GLY A 34 -16.16 3.16 -2.12
N ASP A 35 -16.56 4.04 -3.04
CA ASP A 35 -15.64 4.82 -3.89
C ASP A 35 -14.72 5.74 -3.08
N SER A 36 -15.13 6.15 -1.87
CA SER A 36 -14.29 6.95 -0.96
C SER A 36 -13.18 6.14 -0.29
N VAL A 37 -13.34 4.82 -0.19
CA VAL A 37 -12.36 3.91 0.41
C VAL A 37 -11.34 3.48 -0.64
N VAL A 38 -11.80 3.13 -1.85
CA VAL A 38 -10.96 2.52 -2.88
C VAL A 38 -10.35 3.56 -3.81
N ARG A 39 -9.02 3.57 -3.89
CA ARG A 39 -8.22 4.34 -4.83
C ARG A 39 -7.66 3.41 -5.92
N PRO A 40 -8.18 3.47 -7.16
CA PRO A 40 -7.49 2.83 -8.27
C PRO A 40 -6.21 3.60 -8.59
N VAL A 41 -5.08 2.90 -8.67
CA VAL A 41 -3.78 3.45 -9.07
C VAL A 41 -3.39 2.81 -10.39
N ARG A 42 -3.34 3.59 -11.47
CA ARG A 42 -2.85 3.11 -12.76
C ARG A 42 -1.34 3.30 -12.83
N PHE A 43 -0.61 2.25 -13.13
CA PHE A 43 0.84 2.31 -13.21
C PHE A 43 1.31 2.88 -14.55
N THR A 44 1.96 4.04 -14.46
CA THR A 44 2.72 4.71 -15.50
C THR A 44 4.12 4.95 -14.97
N ALA A 45 5.05 5.42 -15.81
CA ALA A 45 6.38 5.81 -15.32
C ALA A 45 6.29 6.90 -14.24
N GLU A 46 5.39 7.87 -14.42
CA GLU A 46 5.16 8.96 -13.47
C GLU A 46 4.54 8.46 -12.15
N SER A 47 3.46 7.67 -12.21
CA SER A 47 2.82 7.20 -10.97
C SER A 47 3.70 6.22 -10.20
N LYS A 48 4.47 5.36 -10.88
CA LYS A 48 5.50 4.54 -10.24
C LYS A 48 6.57 5.40 -9.58
N SER A 49 7.04 6.45 -10.25
CA SER A 49 8.00 7.39 -9.64
C SER A 49 7.44 8.02 -8.37
N LYS A 50 6.18 8.48 -8.40
CA LYS A 50 5.51 9.05 -7.22
C LYS A 50 5.40 8.04 -6.08
N LEU A 51 5.03 6.79 -6.38
CA LEU A 51 4.97 5.70 -5.39
C LEU A 51 6.34 5.45 -4.74
N GLY A 52 7.41 5.42 -5.55
CA GLY A 52 8.78 5.20 -5.06
C GLY A 52 9.25 6.30 -4.11
N TYR A 53 9.06 7.57 -4.50
CA TYR A 53 9.37 8.70 -3.62
C TYR A 53 8.52 8.73 -2.36
N GLY A 54 7.22 8.42 -2.47
CA GLY A 54 6.32 8.29 -1.33
C GLY A 54 6.80 7.22 -0.33
N LEU A 55 7.19 6.05 -0.83
CA LEU A 55 7.73 4.97 -0.02
C LEU A 55 9.01 5.38 0.71
N LEU A 56 9.99 5.97 0.00
CA LEU A 56 11.22 6.46 0.62
C LEU A 56 10.94 7.52 1.70
N ALA A 57 10.01 8.44 1.44
CA ALA A 57 9.61 9.46 2.42
C ALA A 57 8.91 8.86 3.65
N ALA A 58 8.17 7.77 3.49
CA ALA A 58 7.53 7.06 4.60
C ALA A 58 8.54 6.28 5.45
N VAL A 59 9.49 5.59 4.81
CA VAL A 59 10.58 4.87 5.47
C VAL A 59 11.48 5.83 6.24
N ASN A 60 12.02 6.86 5.58
CA ASN A 60 12.92 7.83 6.19
C ASN A 60 12.23 8.66 7.30
N GLY A 61 10.92 8.85 7.20
CA GLY A 61 10.13 9.52 8.23
C GLY A 61 9.68 8.61 9.38
N GLY A 62 10.02 7.32 9.38
CA GLY A 62 9.57 6.36 10.41
C GLY A 62 8.06 6.11 10.44
N ARG A 63 7.35 6.40 9.33
CA ARG A 63 5.88 6.32 9.22
C ARG A 63 5.37 4.98 8.68
N LEU A 64 6.27 4.09 8.28
CA LEU A 64 5.93 2.77 7.76
C LEU A 64 6.16 1.69 8.83
N LYS A 65 5.11 0.91 9.11
CA LYS A 65 5.19 -0.31 9.91
C LYS A 65 5.04 -1.50 8.98
N LEU A 66 5.84 -2.53 9.22
CA LEU A 66 5.97 -3.70 8.36
C LEU A 66 5.58 -4.97 9.12
N TYR A 67 5.65 -6.11 8.43
CA TYR A 67 5.40 -7.44 8.99
C TYR A 67 6.22 -7.67 10.26
N ALA A 68 5.59 -8.35 11.24
CA ALA A 68 6.30 -8.82 12.41
C ALA A 68 7.34 -9.87 12.01
N ALA A 69 8.48 -9.90 12.69
CA ALA A 69 9.50 -10.94 12.51
C ALA A 69 9.08 -12.24 13.23
N ASP A 70 7.94 -12.80 12.83
CA ASP A 70 7.25 -13.93 13.45
C ASP A 70 7.56 -15.28 12.77
N GLY A 71 8.44 -15.28 11.77
CA GLY A 71 8.79 -16.46 11.00
C GLY A 71 7.78 -16.83 9.90
N SER A 72 6.78 -15.99 9.64
CA SER A 72 5.82 -16.19 8.56
C SER A 72 6.49 -16.18 7.18
N SER A 73 5.86 -16.88 6.23
CA SER A 73 6.27 -16.85 4.82
C SER A 73 6.21 -15.44 4.22
N GLU A 74 5.21 -14.67 4.64
CA GLU A 74 4.93 -13.30 4.24
C GLU A 74 6.05 -12.37 4.70
N TYR A 75 6.46 -12.47 5.98
CA TYR A 75 7.62 -11.74 6.48
C TYR A 75 8.89 -12.09 5.70
N ALA A 76 9.15 -13.39 5.52
CA ALA A 76 10.35 -13.84 4.82
C ALA A 76 10.37 -13.38 3.35
N GLN A 77 9.23 -13.40 2.65
CA GLN A 77 9.14 -12.92 1.28
C GLN A 77 9.27 -11.40 1.20
N PHE A 78 8.57 -10.66 2.06
CA PHE A 78 8.70 -9.21 2.14
C PHE A 78 10.16 -8.79 2.33
N GLN A 79 10.87 -9.41 3.29
CA GLN A 79 12.27 -9.10 3.57
C GLN A 79 13.17 -9.35 2.36
N ARG A 80 13.00 -10.47 1.66
CA ARG A 80 13.74 -10.74 0.42
C ARG A 80 13.48 -9.66 -0.63
N GLU A 81 12.22 -9.32 -0.88
CA GLU A 81 11.88 -8.35 -1.93
C GLU A 81 12.42 -6.94 -1.64
N ILE A 82 12.41 -6.48 -0.38
CA ILE A 82 13.01 -5.19 -0.03
C ILE A 82 14.54 -5.22 -0.08
N GLU A 83 15.17 -6.34 0.24
CA GLU A 83 16.64 -6.50 0.19
C GLU A 83 17.15 -6.49 -1.26
N PHE A 84 16.42 -7.15 -2.17
CA PHE A 84 16.73 -7.16 -3.60
C PHE A 84 16.13 -5.98 -4.38
N ALA A 85 15.45 -5.05 -3.71
CA ALA A 85 14.88 -3.87 -4.35
C ALA A 85 15.98 -2.99 -4.95
N ARG A 86 15.82 -2.65 -6.23
CA ARG A 86 16.72 -1.78 -6.99
C ARG A 86 15.98 -0.55 -7.47
N VAL A 87 16.75 0.51 -7.73
CA VAL A 87 16.25 1.75 -8.29
C VAL A 87 17.01 2.10 -9.57
N HIS A 88 16.27 2.62 -10.55
CA HIS A 88 16.83 3.22 -11.75
C HIS A 88 16.22 4.61 -11.95
N PHE A 89 17.07 5.62 -12.04
CA PHE A 89 16.67 7.00 -12.31
C PHE A 89 16.76 7.31 -13.79
N ARG A 90 15.68 7.87 -14.33
CA ARG A 90 15.59 8.37 -15.70
C ARG A 90 15.83 9.89 -15.72
N PRO A 91 16.07 10.50 -16.90
CA PRO A 91 15.99 11.94 -17.06
C PRO A 91 14.68 12.50 -16.48
N ASN A 92 14.71 13.74 -15.98
CA ASN A 92 13.62 14.39 -15.24
C ASN A 92 13.32 13.79 -13.86
N GLN A 93 14.30 13.12 -13.23
CA GLN A 93 14.18 12.55 -11.89
C GLN A 93 13.04 11.53 -11.75
N GLN A 94 12.62 10.88 -12.85
CA GLN A 94 11.65 9.79 -12.75
C GLN A 94 12.33 8.53 -12.23
N MET A 95 11.78 8.00 -11.15
CA MET A 95 12.24 6.78 -10.49
C MET A 95 11.47 5.57 -11.00
N ASN A 96 12.20 4.52 -11.36
CA ASN A 96 11.66 3.16 -11.47
C ASN A 96 12.29 2.31 -10.37
N PHE A 97 11.48 1.72 -9.50
CA PHE A 97 11.94 0.79 -8.46
C PHE A 97 11.34 -0.59 -8.70
N PHE A 98 12.13 -1.64 -8.48
CA PHE A 98 11.78 -3.00 -8.88
C PHE A 98 12.69 -4.05 -8.23
N VAL A 99 12.25 -5.31 -8.23
CA VAL A 99 13.10 -6.49 -8.02
C VAL A 99 13.40 -7.07 -9.41
N GLN A 100 14.63 -7.53 -9.66
CA GLN A 100 14.95 -8.19 -10.92
C GLN A 100 14.14 -9.49 -11.03
N ALA A 101 13.64 -9.83 -12.22
CA ALA A 101 12.85 -11.05 -12.39
C ALA A 101 13.61 -12.33 -12.01
N ALA A 102 14.95 -12.32 -12.13
CA ALA A 102 15.81 -13.42 -11.69
C ALA A 102 15.91 -13.55 -10.16
N ASP A 103 15.70 -12.44 -9.44
CA ASP A 103 15.73 -12.37 -7.97
C ASP A 103 14.34 -12.62 -7.35
N GLY A 104 13.28 -12.66 -8.18
CA GLY A 104 11.92 -13.01 -7.79
C GLY A 104 10.86 -11.99 -8.19
N HIS A 105 9.73 -12.04 -7.48
CA HIS A 105 8.61 -11.12 -7.64
C HIS A 105 8.82 -9.80 -6.90
N ASN A 106 7.93 -8.83 -7.12
CA ASN A 106 7.96 -7.52 -6.44
C ASN A 106 6.60 -7.14 -5.82
N ASP A 107 5.72 -8.12 -5.60
CA ASP A 107 4.35 -7.89 -5.14
C ASP A 107 4.31 -7.26 -3.73
N TYR A 108 5.19 -7.69 -2.82
CA TYR A 108 5.31 -7.14 -1.48
C TYR A 108 5.93 -5.74 -1.48
N LEU A 109 6.95 -5.51 -2.33
CA LEU A 109 7.53 -4.19 -2.52
C LEU A 109 6.48 -3.19 -3.07
N MET A 110 5.70 -3.60 -4.06
CA MET A 110 4.65 -2.77 -4.66
C MET A 110 3.48 -2.55 -3.71
N SER A 111 3.08 -3.58 -2.95
CA SER A 111 2.01 -3.44 -1.96
C SER A 111 2.36 -2.48 -0.82
N ALA A 112 3.63 -2.42 -0.39
CA ALA A 112 4.10 -1.42 0.57
C ALA A 112 3.97 0.00 0.02
N ALA A 113 4.36 0.23 -1.24
CA ALA A 113 4.24 1.53 -1.87
C ALA A 113 2.77 1.94 -2.04
N LEU A 114 1.89 1.01 -2.41
CA LEU A 114 0.45 1.23 -2.48
C LEU A 114 -0.17 1.51 -1.10
N ALA A 115 0.27 0.83 -0.04
CA ALA A 115 -0.20 1.10 1.32
C ALA A 115 0.13 2.53 1.77
N VAL A 116 1.33 3.03 1.43
CA VAL A 116 1.71 4.43 1.65
C VAL A 116 0.83 5.37 0.84
N GLU A 117 0.58 5.08 -0.44
CA GLU A 117 -0.30 5.89 -1.29
C GLU A 117 -1.75 5.94 -0.78
N ALA A 118 -2.27 4.83 -0.26
CA ALA A 118 -3.60 4.78 0.36
C ALA A 118 -3.69 5.70 1.59
N ALA A 119 -2.59 5.84 2.34
CA ALA A 119 -2.53 6.63 3.56
C ALA A 119 -2.36 8.13 3.33
N ASN A 120 -1.89 8.57 2.15
CA ASN A 120 -1.56 9.98 1.87
C ASN A 120 -2.70 10.97 2.14
N ASP A 121 -3.94 10.53 1.96
CA ASP A 121 -5.13 11.38 2.09
C ASP A 121 -5.95 11.03 3.34
N ILE A 122 -5.38 10.28 4.28
CA ILE A 122 -6.03 10.05 5.56
C ILE A 122 -5.75 11.25 6.45
N GLU A 123 -6.80 11.98 6.80
CA GLU A 123 -6.72 12.96 7.88
C GLU A 123 -6.42 12.23 9.19
N THR A 124 -5.22 12.45 9.73
CA THR A 124 -4.73 11.84 10.97
C THR A 124 -5.23 12.63 12.17
N ARG A 125 -6.56 12.63 12.38
CA ARG A 125 -7.09 13.09 13.68
C ARG A 125 -6.75 12.04 14.73
N PRO A 126 -6.21 12.43 15.91
CA PRO A 126 -6.00 11.49 16.99
C PRO A 126 -7.34 10.82 17.34
N ARG A 127 -7.33 9.48 17.42
CA ARG A 127 -8.48 8.72 17.90
C ARG A 127 -8.58 8.95 19.41
N ILE A 128 -9.43 9.87 19.80
CA ILE A 128 -9.75 10.13 21.21
C ILE A 128 -10.80 9.12 21.64
N ALA A 129 -10.47 8.27 22.61
CA ALA A 129 -11.46 7.42 23.26
C ALA A 129 -12.47 8.34 23.99
N ARG A 130 -13.74 8.26 23.60
CA ARG A 130 -14.84 8.87 24.35
C ARG A 130 -15.45 7.77 25.20
N GLY A 131 -15.29 7.86 26.52
CA GLY A 131 -15.93 6.92 27.43
C GLY A 131 -17.45 6.97 27.25
N HIS A 132 -18.10 5.81 27.25
CA HIS A 132 -19.55 5.75 27.41
C HIS A 132 -19.84 5.79 28.92
N MET A 133 -20.54 6.83 29.38
CA MET A 133 -21.19 6.78 30.68
C MET A 133 -22.40 5.88 30.52
N ALA A 134 -22.49 4.80 31.29
CA ALA A 134 -23.73 4.05 31.41
C ALA A 134 -24.76 4.98 32.08
N GLU A 135 -25.92 5.18 31.45
CA GLU A 135 -27.09 5.76 32.13
C GLU A 135 -27.60 4.70 33.13
N GLU A 136 -27.74 5.10 34.39
CA GLU A 136 -28.34 4.29 35.48
C GLU A 136 -29.82 4.01 35.26
#